data_AF-A0A2T0LVX4-F1
#
_entry.id   AF-A0A2T0LVX4-F1
#
_cell.length_a   1.000
_cell.length_b   1.000
_cell.length_c   1.000
_cell.angle_alpha   90.00
_cell.angle_beta   90.00
_cell.angle_gamma   90.00
#
_symmetry.space_group_name_H-M   'P 1'
#
loop_
_entity.id
_entity.type
_entity.pdbx_description
1 polymer ?
#
loop_
_entity_poly.entity_id
_entity_poly.type
_entity_poly.pdbx_seq_one_letter_code
_entity_poly.pdbx_strand_id
1 'polypeptide(L)'
;MYRIATSVVRGAAFDVSTRIDAEWTFRSAHAGDGQASALDVVFVRFLPRLDADDSAKAGHVQLVPLQLQDQRGAALRPKRLSAEVSHDEGRTWRQVPVVAAHAAVLAHPKNASTVSLRVSAATPSRRR
;
A
#
# COMPACT_ATOMS: atom_id res chain seq x y z
N MET A 1 4.72 16.69 15.03
CA MET A 1 4.58 15.50 14.16
C MET A 1 3.10 15.40 13.82
N TYR A 2 2.76 15.12 12.57
CA TYR A 2 1.37 15.10 12.10
C TYR A 2 0.97 13.69 11.66
N ARG A 3 -0.31 13.37 11.81
CA ARG A 3 -0.93 12.09 11.40
C ARG A 3 -2.16 12.40 10.56
N ILE A 4 -2.30 11.71 9.43
CA ILE A 4 -3.53 11.68 8.62
C ILE A 4 -3.97 10.23 8.52
N ALA A 5 -5.25 9.98 8.76
CA ALA A 5 -5.87 8.69 8.54
C ALA A 5 -7.10 8.88 7.64
N THR A 6 -7.31 7.96 6.71
CA THR A 6 -8.48 7.96 5.83
C THR A 6 -8.98 6.53 5.66
N SER A 7 -10.30 6.40 5.54
CA SER A 7 -10.97 5.15 5.25
C SER A 7 -11.99 5.39 4.15
N VAL A 8 -11.97 4.53 3.13
CA VAL A 8 -12.93 4.51 2.04
C VAL A 8 -13.64 3.17 2.08
N VAL A 9 -14.97 3.19 2.10
CA VAL A 9 -15.81 2.01 1.93
C VAL A 9 -16.66 2.24 0.68
N ARG A 10 -16.65 1.29 -0.24
CA ARG A 10 -17.42 1.34 -1.49
C ARG A 10 -18.63 0.42 -1.38
N GLY A 11 -19.77 0.88 -1.92
CA GLY A 11 -21.03 0.16 -1.88
C GLY A 11 -21.06 -1.04 -2.83
N ALA A 12 -22.19 -1.77 -2.82
CA ALA A 12 -22.38 -3.06 -3.50
C ALA A 12 -22.19 -3.08 -5.03
N ALA A 13 -22.00 -1.93 -5.67
CA ALA A 13 -21.68 -1.84 -7.10
C ALA A 13 -20.20 -2.13 -7.42
N PHE A 14 -19.35 -2.36 -6.42
CA PHE A 14 -17.92 -2.64 -6.58
C PHE A 14 -17.57 -3.99 -5.97
N ASP A 15 -17.01 -4.90 -6.76
CA ASP A 15 -16.60 -6.23 -6.31
C ASP A 15 -15.14 -6.29 -5.81
N VAL A 16 -14.33 -5.29 -6.18
CA VAL A 16 -12.90 -5.19 -5.78
C VAL A 16 -12.60 -3.90 -5.05
N SER A 17 -11.58 -3.93 -4.17
CA SER A 17 -11.19 -2.83 -3.27
C SER A 17 -12.41 -2.16 -2.59
N THR A 18 -13.30 -3.00 -2.03
CA THR A 18 -14.52 -2.58 -1.31
C THR A 18 -14.19 -1.74 -0.07
N ARG A 19 -12.99 -1.90 0.48
CA ARG A 19 -12.47 -1.10 1.59
C ARG A 19 -11.01 -0.74 1.37
N ILE A 20 -10.66 0.51 1.68
CA ILE A 20 -9.28 1.00 1.71
C ILE A 20 -9.09 1.77 3.02
N ASP A 21 -8.06 1.40 3.78
CA ASP A 21 -7.61 2.15 4.95
C ASP A 21 -6.18 2.62 4.70
N ALA A 22 -5.91 3.89 4.98
CA ALA A 22 -4.56 4.44 4.84
C ALA A 22 -4.24 5.41 5.97
N GLU A 23 -2.99 5.35 6.43
CA GLU A 23 -2.47 6.18 7.49
C GLU A 23 -1.07 6.67 7.13
N TRP A 24 -0.83 7.97 7.35
CA TRP A 24 0.46 8.61 7.14
C TRP A 24 0.88 9.36 8.40
N THR A 25 2.16 9.28 8.71
CA THR A 25 2.81 10.18 9.67
C THR A 25 3.92 10.95 8.99
N PHE A 26 3.95 12.27 9.17
CA PHE A 26 4.96 13.13 8.54
C PHE A 26 5.29 14.33 9.42
N ARG A 27 6.41 14.98 9.08
CA ARG A 27 6.79 16.27 9.67
C ARG A 27 6.30 17.37 8.74
N SER A 28 5.69 18.39 9.32
CA SER A 28 5.39 19.65 8.63
C SER A 28 5.98 20.78 9.46
N ALA A 29 6.43 21.83 8.79
CA ALA A 29 6.85 23.08 9.40
C ALA A 29 6.12 24.21 8.67
N HIS A 30 5.74 25.25 9.40
CA HIS A 30 5.13 26.43 8.79
C HIS A 30 6.13 27.04 7.80
N ALA A 31 5.73 27.14 6.54
CA ALA A 31 6.39 28.00 5.57
C ALA A 31 5.69 29.35 5.66
N GLY A 32 6.45 30.45 5.71
CA GLY A 32 5.89 31.79 5.89
C GLY A 32 4.84 32.14 4.85
N ASP A 33 4.07 33.20 5.14
CA ASP A 33 2.92 33.61 4.35
C ASP A 33 3.23 33.66 2.83
N GLY A 34 2.42 32.95 2.04
CA GLY A 34 2.58 32.87 0.59
C GLY A 34 3.49 31.75 0.07
N GLN A 35 4.12 30.93 0.94
CA GLN A 35 4.94 29.79 0.52
C GLN A 35 4.28 28.45 0.88
N ALA A 36 4.08 27.58 -0.12
CA ALA A 36 3.68 26.19 0.13
C ALA A 36 4.93 25.31 0.32
N SER A 37 5.17 24.79 1.53
CA SER A 37 6.13 23.69 1.71
C SER A 37 5.49 22.40 1.22
N ALA A 38 6.21 21.65 0.37
CA ALA A 38 5.88 20.27 0.09
C ALA A 38 5.76 19.47 1.40
N LEU A 39 4.67 18.72 1.55
CA LEU A 39 4.53 17.75 2.63
C LEU A 39 5.29 16.47 2.25
N ASP A 40 6.00 15.87 3.19
CA ASP A 40 6.67 14.58 3.01
C ASP A 40 5.66 13.41 3.11
N VAL A 41 4.61 13.45 2.29
CA VAL A 41 3.60 12.40 2.17
C VAL A 41 4.02 11.45 1.04
N VAL A 42 3.92 10.15 1.31
CA VAL A 42 4.30 9.09 0.36
C VAL A 42 3.14 8.13 0.14
N PHE A 43 3.01 7.63 -1.08
CA PHE A 43 1.98 6.70 -1.49
C PHE A 43 2.61 5.36 -1.86
N VAL A 44 1.87 4.26 -1.69
CA VAL A 44 2.26 2.94 -2.19
C VAL A 44 1.23 2.50 -3.22
N ARG A 45 1.68 2.18 -4.44
CA ARG A 45 0.86 1.54 -5.47
C ARG A 45 1.10 0.05 -5.47
N PHE A 46 0.00 -0.69 -5.55
CA PHE A 46 -0.02 -2.13 -5.77
C PHE A 46 -0.27 -2.38 -7.25
N LEU A 47 0.57 -3.19 -7.89
CA LEU A 47 0.48 -3.45 -9.33
C LEU A 47 0.36 -4.97 -9.62
N PRO A 48 -0.62 -5.67 -9.01
CA PRO A 48 -0.78 -7.11 -9.24
C PRO A 48 -1.12 -7.39 -10.70
N ARG A 49 -0.70 -8.56 -11.20
CA ARG A 49 -1.22 -9.11 -12.45
C ARG A 49 -2.49 -9.89 -12.15
N LEU A 50 -3.62 -9.38 -12.61
CA LEU A 50 -4.94 -9.98 -12.41
C LEU A 50 -5.45 -10.56 -13.73
N ASP A 51 -6.38 -11.52 -13.62
CA ASP A 51 -7.13 -12.04 -14.75
C ASP A 51 -8.20 -11.03 -15.20
N ALA A 52 -8.89 -11.31 -16.30
CA ALA A 52 -9.85 -10.37 -16.93
C ALA A 52 -11.07 -10.04 -16.06
N ASP A 53 -11.32 -10.82 -15.02
CA ASP A 53 -12.37 -10.65 -14.01
C ASP A 53 -11.85 -9.99 -12.72
N ASP A 54 -10.69 -9.31 -12.79
CA ASP A 54 -9.99 -8.68 -11.65
C ASP A 54 -9.60 -9.66 -10.54
N SER A 55 -9.54 -10.96 -10.84
CA SER A 55 -9.15 -11.99 -9.87
C SER A 55 -7.66 -12.33 -9.88
N ALA A 56 -7.18 -12.86 -8.75
CA ALA A 56 -5.86 -13.48 -8.65
C ALA A 56 -6.04 -14.99 -8.55
N LYS A 57 -5.19 -15.74 -9.28
CA LYS A 57 -5.33 -17.20 -9.36
C LYS A 57 -5.05 -17.91 -8.02
N ALA A 58 -6.07 -18.56 -7.48
CA ALA A 58 -5.95 -19.35 -6.25
C ALA A 58 -4.99 -20.55 -6.41
N GLY A 59 -4.30 -20.94 -5.33
CA GLY A 59 -3.35 -22.06 -5.35
C GLY A 59 -2.00 -21.76 -6.00
N HIS A 60 -1.75 -20.52 -6.42
CA HIS A 60 -0.50 -20.09 -7.05
C HIS A 60 0.24 -19.05 -6.19
N VAL A 61 1.54 -18.91 -6.46
CA VAL A 61 2.34 -17.80 -5.95
C VAL A 61 2.25 -16.64 -6.94
N GLN A 62 1.96 -15.45 -6.43
CA GLN A 62 1.91 -14.21 -7.19
C GLN A 62 2.97 -13.24 -6.65
N LEU A 63 3.70 -12.59 -7.56
CA LEU A 63 4.51 -11.42 -7.23
C LEU A 63 3.67 -10.16 -7.45
N VAL A 64 3.57 -9.34 -6.41
CA VAL A 64 2.87 -8.05 -6.47
C VAL A 64 3.89 -6.92 -6.34
N PRO A 65 4.23 -6.22 -7.43
CA PRO A 65 5.04 -5.02 -7.36
C PRO A 65 4.40 -3.94 -6.48
N LEU A 66 5.25 -3.33 -5.64
CA LEU A 66 4.96 -2.26 -4.71
C LEU A 66 5.78 -1.03 -5.12
N GLN A 67 5.12 0.01 -5.60
CA GLN A 67 5.77 1.24 -6.02
C GLN A 67 5.50 2.35 -5.01
N LEU A 68 6.55 2.80 -4.32
CA LEU A 68 6.47 4.01 -3.52
C LEU A 68 6.56 5.25 -4.42
N GLN A 69 5.72 6.25 -4.14
CA GLN A 69 5.70 7.52 -4.87
C GLN A 69 5.60 8.71 -3.91
N ASP A 70 6.18 9.85 -4.29
CA ASP A 70 5.89 11.12 -3.65
C ASP A 70 4.56 11.72 -4.16
N GLN A 71 4.14 12.85 -3.60
CA GLN A 71 2.92 13.55 -3.99
C GLN A 71 2.88 14.06 -5.44
N ARG A 72 4.03 14.08 -6.13
CA ARG A 72 4.13 14.44 -7.55
C ARG A 72 4.15 13.20 -8.45
N GLY A 73 4.04 12.00 -7.87
CA GLY A 73 4.10 10.72 -8.57
C GLY A 73 5.52 10.23 -8.86
N ALA A 74 6.57 10.91 -8.37
CA ALA A 74 7.94 10.47 -8.59
C ALA A 74 8.23 9.23 -7.74
N ALA A 75 8.85 8.22 -8.36
CA ALA A 75 9.18 6.98 -7.67
C ALA A 75 10.21 7.21 -6.55
N LEU A 76 9.98 6.57 -5.41
CA LEU A 76 10.87 6.64 -4.24
C LEU A 76 11.39 5.26 -3.85
N ARG A 77 12.58 5.22 -3.25
CA ARG A 77 13.08 4.02 -2.59
C ARG A 77 12.75 4.05 -1.09
N PRO A 78 12.12 3.01 -0.54
CA PRO A 78 11.86 2.92 0.90
C PRO A 78 13.16 2.72 1.68
N LYS A 79 13.22 3.29 2.90
CA LYS A 79 14.18 2.88 3.94
C LYS A 79 13.74 1.58 4.62
N ARG A 80 12.42 1.41 4.80
CA ARG A 80 11.79 0.17 5.28
C ARG A 80 10.52 -0.09 4.49
N LEU A 81 10.28 -1.35 4.17
CA LEU A 81 9.07 -1.82 3.51
C LEU A 81 8.70 -3.20 4.07
N SER A 82 7.47 -3.35 4.52
CA SER A 82 6.89 -4.64 4.90
C SER A 82 5.51 -4.80 4.27
N ALA A 83 5.13 -6.05 4.03
CA ALA A 83 3.84 -6.39 3.47
C ALA A 83 3.20 -7.52 4.28
N GLU A 84 1.88 -7.47 4.38
CA GLU A 84 1.05 -8.51 4.97
C GLU A 84 -0.08 -8.85 4.01
N VAL A 85 -0.55 -10.09 4.08
CA VAL A 85 -1.69 -10.60 3.31
C VAL A 85 -2.75 -11.15 4.26
N SER A 86 -4.00 -11.00 3.85
CA SER A 86 -5.16 -11.64 4.45
C SER A 86 -5.96 -12.34 3.34
N HIS A 87 -6.49 -13.52 3.65
CA HIS A 87 -7.42 -14.27 2.79
C HIS A 87 -8.79 -14.46 3.46
N ASP A 88 -9.07 -13.67 4.50
CA ASP A 88 -10.29 -13.69 5.30
C ASP A 88 -10.88 -12.28 5.47
N GLU A 89 -10.80 -11.47 4.41
CA GLU A 89 -11.34 -10.09 4.36
C GLU A 89 -10.68 -9.11 5.33
N GLY A 90 -9.40 -9.31 5.65
CA GLY A 90 -8.64 -8.44 6.54
C GLY A 90 -8.86 -8.71 8.03
N ARG A 91 -9.48 -9.84 8.40
CA ARG A 91 -9.65 -10.23 9.81
C ARG A 91 -8.35 -10.70 10.43
N THR A 92 -7.58 -11.51 9.73
CA THR A 92 -6.24 -11.95 10.15
C THR A 92 -5.20 -11.60 9.11
N TRP A 93 -4.00 -11.23 9.58
CA TRP A 93 -2.91 -10.76 8.74
C TRP A 93 -1.68 -11.64 8.94
N ARG A 94 -1.00 -11.96 7.85
CA ARG A 94 0.25 -12.71 7.85
C ARG A 94 1.30 -11.94 7.09
N GLN A 95 2.47 -11.76 7.69
CA GLN A 95 3.60 -11.13 7.02
C GLN A 95 4.08 -11.99 5.84
N VAL A 96 4.37 -11.34 4.73
CA VAL A 96 4.89 -11.98 3.52
C VAL A 96 6.28 -11.45 3.17
N PRO A 97 7.12 -12.25 2.48
CA PRO A 97 8.41 -11.78 2.00
C PRO A 97 8.26 -10.59 1.04
N VAL A 98 9.15 -9.61 1.17
CA VAL A 98 9.32 -8.52 0.21
C VAL A 98 10.67 -8.67 -0.46
N VAL A 99 10.67 -8.96 -1.75
CA VAL A 99 11.90 -9.14 -2.54
C VAL A 99 12.37 -7.81 -3.11
N ALA A 100 13.68 -7.60 -3.07
CA ALA A 100 14.36 -6.43 -3.61
C ALA A 100 13.74 -5.07 -3.19
N ALA A 101 13.13 -5.03 -1.99
CA ALA A 101 12.44 -3.87 -1.43
C ALA A 101 11.38 -3.23 -2.34
N HIS A 102 10.75 -4.00 -3.25
CA HIS A 102 9.72 -3.47 -4.16
C HIS A 102 8.68 -4.49 -4.63
N ALA A 103 8.70 -5.76 -4.20
CA ALA A 103 7.64 -6.71 -4.57
C ALA A 103 7.30 -7.65 -3.42
N ALA A 104 6.01 -7.81 -3.14
CA ALA A 104 5.51 -8.77 -2.16
C ALA A 104 5.28 -10.14 -2.82
N VAL A 105 5.63 -11.22 -2.10
CA VAL A 105 5.43 -12.60 -2.55
C VAL A 105 4.19 -13.17 -1.86
N LEU A 106 3.09 -13.32 -2.60
CA LEU A 106 1.83 -13.83 -2.06
C LEU A 106 1.64 -15.29 -2.47
N ALA A 107 1.56 -16.19 -1.49
CA ALA A 107 1.13 -17.57 -1.73
C ALA A 107 -0.37 -17.67 -1.46
N HIS A 108 -1.17 -17.83 -2.51
CA HIS A 108 -2.62 -17.96 -2.37
C HIS A 108 -3.01 -19.41 -2.03
N PRO A 109 -3.74 -19.65 -0.94
CA PRO A 109 -4.37 -20.94 -0.69
C PRO A 109 -5.27 -21.37 -1.86
N LYS A 110 -5.41 -22.68 -2.09
CA LYS A 110 -6.29 -23.21 -3.16
C LYS A 110 -7.77 -22.85 -2.96
N ASN A 111 -8.18 -22.63 -1.72
CA ASN A 111 -9.55 -22.30 -1.34
C ASN A 111 -9.74 -20.81 -0.99
N ALA A 112 -8.76 -19.95 -1.32
CA ALA A 112 -8.90 -18.51 -1.08
C ALA A 112 -9.95 -17.93 -2.03
N SER A 113 -10.98 -17.28 -1.47
CA SER A 113 -12.00 -16.54 -2.21
C SER A 113 -11.79 -15.02 -2.17
N THR A 114 -10.96 -14.54 -1.24
CA THR A 114 -10.64 -13.12 -1.08
C THR A 114 -9.13 -12.96 -0.89
N VAL A 115 -8.63 -11.79 -1.21
CA VAL A 115 -7.28 -11.37 -0.84
C VAL A 115 -7.26 -9.88 -0.53
N SER A 116 -6.66 -9.53 0.61
CA SER A 116 -6.38 -8.16 1.02
C SER A 116 -4.88 -8.01 1.28
N LEU A 117 -4.32 -6.86 0.87
CA LEU A 117 -2.93 -6.51 1.13
C LEU A 117 -2.85 -5.32 2.08
N ARG A 118 -1.85 -5.35 2.95
CA ARG A 118 -1.45 -4.24 3.81
C ARG A 118 0.04 -4.02 3.67
N VAL A 119 0.44 -2.76 3.52
CA VAL A 119 1.85 -2.39 3.41
C VAL A 119 2.17 -1.31 4.43
N SER A 120 3.32 -1.45 5.08
CA SER A 120 3.93 -0.37 5.86
C SER A 120 5.25 0.02 5.23
N ALA A 121 5.44 1.33 5.04
CA ALA A 121 6.63 1.86 4.43
C ALA A 121 7.14 3.10 5.18
N ALA A 122 8.46 3.25 5.22
CA ALA A 122 9.09 4.45 5.73
C ALA A 122 10.18 4.92 4.76
N THR A 123 10.22 6.21 4.50
CA THR A 123 11.28 6.85 3.72
C THR A 123 12.34 7.46 4.64
N PRO A 124 13.55 7.72 4.11
CA PRO A 124 14.49 8.59 4.81
C PRO A 124 13.86 9.96 5.06
N SER A 125 14.11 10.55 6.23
CA SER A 125 13.76 11.95 6.44
C SER A 125 14.52 12.81 5.44
N ARG A 126 13.83 13.64 4.66
CA ARG A 126 14.50 14.67 3.88
C ARG A 126 15.15 15.65 4.87
N ARG A 127 16.47 15.86 4.76
CA ARG A 127 17.12 16.98 5.46
C ARG A 127 16.61 18.26 4.79
N ARG A 128 16.19 19.23 5.61
CA ARG A 128 15.91 20.58 5.13
C ARG A 128 17.20 21.32 4.87
#